data_AF-A0AB33IHZ2-F1
#
_entry.id   AF-A0AB33IHZ2-F1
#
_cell.length_a   1.000
_cell.length_b   1.000
_cell.length_c   1.000
_cell.angle_alpha   90.00
_cell.angle_beta   90.00
_cell.angle_gamma   90.00
#
_symmetry.space_group_name_H-M   'P 1'
#
loop_
_entity.id
_entity.type
_entity.pdbx_description
1 polymer ?
#
loop_
_entity_poly.entity_id
_entity_poly.type
_entity_poly.pdbx_seq_one_letter_code
_entity_poly.pdbx_strand_id
1 'polypeptide(L)'
;MHSIDQLFAHLDNINPIADRVSPACNIGQVNNSAGTPGFVDGIYGNCWSWTPAHGAAVYGRTDDLPIGPLDRLANGVFLRVPYRRVPVIEVGSIEEVRAIASSVKSGDPNVRGVWRGQSSHYTTEKAGRTKDELLRLYGAEDVDEPSLLPSAARTGLYFPDSFSAWSALLDLYVHERAREHSNQRELLNFVNSYRYRMWGFATAQHYGLPSVGLDVTHEIDVALFFALHTFETNIEGIITATRAAPSDAPIIYGLGGFSDHELFEDEKLAPKRLLCTRPRAQSAMFFSTGWGHAPNNAAQRIYVALKLVGHETWKFDFEPSHYFPRSQDDEFLRFLLERKSELKLPIVQNLLSKIYYIP
;
A
#
# COMPACT_ATOMS: atom_id res chain seq x y z
N MET A 1 -27.86 -9.00 -0.53
CA MET A 1 -27.77 -7.78 -1.36
C MET A 1 -26.72 -6.90 -0.72
N HIS A 2 -25.47 -7.00 -1.15
CA HIS A 2 -24.45 -5.99 -0.85
C HIS A 2 -24.79 -4.75 -1.66
N SER A 3 -24.87 -3.57 -1.03
CA SER A 3 -25.38 -2.38 -1.70
C SER A 3 -24.43 -1.97 -2.84
N ILE A 4 -25.00 -1.45 -3.92
CA ILE A 4 -24.25 -0.97 -5.10
C ILE A 4 -23.30 0.18 -4.72
N ASP A 5 -23.54 0.84 -3.59
CA ASP A 5 -22.70 1.92 -3.05
C ASP A 5 -21.33 1.43 -2.59
N GLN A 6 -21.14 0.12 -2.39
CA GLN A 6 -19.93 -0.40 -1.77
C GLN A 6 -18.69 -0.45 -2.68
N LEU A 7 -18.84 -0.09 -3.96
CA LEU A 7 -17.78 -0.23 -4.95
C LEU A 7 -17.03 1.05 -5.26
N PHE A 8 -17.56 2.24 -4.96
CA PHE A 8 -17.02 3.51 -5.44
C PHE A 8 -15.87 4.05 -4.58
N ALA A 9 -14.76 3.31 -4.51
CA ALA A 9 -13.57 3.71 -3.73
C ALA A 9 -12.99 5.10 -4.07
N HIS A 10 -13.35 5.68 -5.22
CA HIS A 10 -12.97 7.04 -5.62
C HIS A 10 -13.87 8.15 -5.07
N LEU A 11 -14.98 7.81 -4.43
CA LEU A 11 -15.78 8.77 -3.68
C LEU A 11 -15.32 8.83 -2.22
N ASP A 12 -14.47 7.89 -1.82
CA ASP A 12 -13.84 7.83 -0.52
C ASP A 12 -12.48 8.54 -0.56
N ASN A 13 -12.05 9.12 0.57
CA ASN A 13 -10.81 9.90 0.71
C ASN A 13 -10.74 11.26 -0.03
N ILE A 14 -11.88 11.81 -0.44
CA ILE A 14 -12.00 13.13 -1.09
C ILE A 14 -12.19 14.29 -0.10
N ASN A 15 -12.54 14.00 1.15
CA ASN A 15 -12.83 15.03 2.15
C ASN A 15 -11.73 15.01 3.21
N PRO A 16 -11.16 16.18 3.58
CA PRO A 16 -10.26 16.25 4.71
C PRO A 16 -11.02 16.00 6.03
N ILE A 17 -10.30 15.53 7.04
CA ILE A 17 -10.82 15.32 8.40
C ILE A 17 -10.50 16.57 9.21
N ALA A 18 -11.53 17.32 9.61
CA ALA A 18 -11.37 18.60 10.27
C ALA A 18 -11.32 18.51 11.81
N ASP A 19 -10.48 19.36 12.40
CA ASP A 19 -10.47 19.76 13.82
C ASP A 19 -10.40 18.61 14.84
N ARG A 20 -9.87 17.46 14.42
CA ARG A 20 -9.67 16.31 15.31
C ARG A 20 -8.42 16.52 16.16
N VAL A 21 -8.56 16.35 17.47
CA VAL A 21 -7.46 16.49 18.43
C VAL A 21 -7.41 15.26 19.33
N SER A 22 -6.21 14.73 19.54
CA SER A 22 -5.97 13.62 20.46
C SER A 22 -6.27 14.02 21.90
N PRO A 23 -6.88 13.14 22.72
CA PRO A 23 -6.94 13.37 24.16
C PRO A 23 -5.56 13.38 24.83
N ALA A 24 -4.53 12.81 24.17
CA ALA A 24 -3.14 12.81 24.61
C ALA A 24 -2.35 14.04 24.11
N CYS A 25 -3.03 15.11 23.70
CA CYS A 25 -2.41 16.35 23.26
C CYS A 25 -1.91 17.21 24.44
N ASN A 26 -1.18 18.27 24.14
CA ASN A 26 -0.93 19.33 25.11
C ASN A 26 -2.09 20.33 25.12
N ILE A 27 -3.07 20.14 26.00
CA ILE A 27 -4.26 20.99 26.11
C ILE A 27 -3.91 22.48 26.23
N GLY A 28 -2.87 22.81 27.01
CA GLY A 28 -2.43 24.20 27.18
C GLY A 28 -1.98 24.83 25.87
N GLN A 29 -1.20 24.10 25.07
CA GLN A 29 -0.68 24.61 23.79
C GLN A 29 -1.72 24.58 22.66
N VAL A 30 -2.59 23.58 22.61
CA VAL A 30 -3.66 23.49 21.60
C VAL A 30 -4.57 24.73 21.67
N ASN A 31 -4.96 25.14 22.88
CA ASN A 31 -5.86 26.27 23.12
C ASN A 31 -5.24 27.65 22.87
N ASN A 32 -3.91 27.75 22.74
CA ASN A 32 -3.20 29.03 22.57
C ASN A 32 -3.27 29.60 21.14
N SER A 33 -3.91 28.91 20.20
CA SER A 33 -3.76 29.13 18.75
C SER A 33 -4.74 30.16 18.14
N ALA A 34 -5.42 30.96 18.96
CA ALA A 34 -6.49 31.86 18.53
C ALA A 34 -6.04 32.87 17.45
N GLY A 35 -6.70 32.86 16.28
CA GLY A 35 -6.52 33.85 15.21
C GLY A 35 -5.48 33.50 14.12
N THR A 36 -4.96 32.27 14.10
CA THR A 36 -4.00 31.82 13.08
C THR A 36 -4.70 31.20 11.86
N PRO A 37 -4.10 31.28 10.65
CA PRO A 37 -4.65 30.60 9.46
C PRO A 37 -4.77 29.10 9.70
N GLY A 38 -5.66 28.43 8.95
CA GLY A 38 -5.82 26.98 9.04
C GLY A 38 -4.55 26.22 8.65
N PHE A 39 -4.38 25.03 9.21
CA PHE A 39 -3.26 24.14 8.94
C PHE A 39 -3.75 22.84 8.31
N VAL A 40 -3.01 22.31 7.34
CA VAL A 40 -3.36 21.10 6.60
C VAL A 40 -2.19 20.12 6.66
N ASP A 41 -2.45 18.92 7.16
CA ASP A 41 -1.55 17.79 6.96
C ASP A 41 -1.90 17.09 5.64
N GLY A 42 -1.16 17.39 4.58
CA GLY A 42 -1.35 16.79 3.25
C GLY A 42 -0.98 15.31 3.15
N ILE A 43 -0.33 14.72 4.16
CA ILE A 43 0.05 13.30 4.16
C ILE A 43 -1.11 12.42 4.63
N TYR A 44 -1.81 12.86 5.67
CA TYR A 44 -2.93 12.12 6.28
C TYR A 44 -4.29 12.78 6.10
N GLY A 45 -4.38 13.89 5.37
CA GLY A 45 -5.62 14.58 5.05
C GLY A 45 -6.36 15.16 6.25
N ASN A 46 -5.66 15.40 7.36
CA ASN A 46 -6.26 16.12 8.48
C ASN A 46 -6.09 17.62 8.26
N CYS A 47 -7.08 18.40 8.65
CA CYS A 47 -7.00 19.85 8.66
C CYS A 47 -7.49 20.42 9.98
N TRP A 48 -7.00 21.60 10.32
CA TRP A 48 -7.42 22.35 11.49
C TRP A 48 -7.74 23.77 11.06
N SER A 49 -8.83 24.31 11.59
CA SER A 49 -9.27 25.69 11.35
C SER A 49 -8.33 26.74 11.98
N TRP A 50 -7.31 26.28 12.71
CA TRP A 50 -6.20 27.05 13.26
C TRP A 50 -4.87 26.35 12.97
N THR A 51 -3.76 27.05 13.16
CA THR A 51 -2.42 26.45 13.11
C THR A 51 -2.03 25.99 14.52
N PRO A 52 -1.85 24.68 14.78
CA PRO A 52 -1.43 24.21 16.10
C PRO A 52 -0.07 24.78 16.49
N ALA A 53 0.08 25.24 17.73
CA ALA A 53 1.37 25.70 18.25
C ALA A 53 2.42 24.57 18.29
N HIS A 54 3.70 24.91 18.38
CA HIS A 54 4.74 23.90 18.59
C HIS A 54 4.51 23.23 19.95
N GLY A 55 4.62 21.90 19.99
CA GLY A 55 4.33 21.14 21.21
C GLY A 55 2.84 20.94 21.49
N ALA A 56 1.93 21.43 20.64
CA ALA A 56 0.49 21.17 20.75
C ALA A 56 0.20 19.66 20.70
N ALA A 57 0.94 18.92 19.87
CA ALA A 57 0.82 17.48 19.71
C ALA A 57 -0.64 17.09 19.39
N VAL A 58 -1.23 17.62 18.32
CA VAL A 58 -2.63 17.35 17.97
C VAL A 58 -2.92 15.87 17.68
N TYR A 59 -1.91 15.08 17.30
CA TYR A 59 -1.94 13.61 17.20
C TYR A 59 -1.55 12.88 18.50
N GLY A 60 -1.28 13.64 19.56
CA GLY A 60 -0.91 13.16 20.88
C GLY A 60 0.58 12.89 21.04
N ARG A 61 1.07 13.00 22.28
CA ARG A 61 2.45 12.63 22.64
C ARG A 61 2.53 11.12 22.83
N THR A 62 3.66 10.54 22.43
CA THR A 62 3.85 9.07 22.46
C THR A 62 3.66 8.46 23.83
N ASP A 63 4.16 9.12 24.88
CA ASP A 63 4.11 8.62 26.26
C ASP A 63 2.73 8.76 26.89
N ASP A 64 1.94 9.74 26.44
CA ASP A 64 0.59 10.03 26.94
C ASP A 64 -0.49 9.18 26.22
N LEU A 65 -0.13 8.46 25.16
CA LEU A 65 -1.05 7.59 24.44
C LEU A 65 -1.33 6.29 25.21
N PRO A 66 -2.55 5.73 25.08
CA PRO A 66 -2.91 4.47 25.71
C PRO A 66 -1.97 3.31 25.34
N ILE A 67 -1.70 2.44 26.30
CA ILE A 67 -0.87 1.25 26.11
C ILE A 67 -1.64 0.20 25.29
N GLY A 68 -1.06 -0.22 24.17
CA GLY A 68 -1.59 -1.28 23.32
C GLY A 68 -1.23 -2.69 23.80
N PRO A 69 -1.93 -3.73 23.30
CA PRO A 69 -1.74 -5.11 23.73
C PRO A 69 -0.35 -5.70 23.38
N LEU A 70 0.30 -5.16 22.34
CA LEU A 70 1.61 -5.61 21.85
C LEU A 70 2.77 -4.72 22.33
N ASP A 71 2.50 -3.61 23.02
CA ASP A 71 3.52 -2.61 23.41
C ASP A 71 4.63 -3.22 24.28
N ARG A 72 4.29 -4.22 25.11
CA ARG A 72 5.27 -4.94 25.94
C ARG A 72 6.36 -5.66 25.14
N LEU A 73 6.07 -6.02 23.89
CA LEU A 73 7.01 -6.69 22.99
C LEU A 73 7.92 -5.69 22.26
N ALA A 74 7.59 -4.40 22.33
CA ALA A 74 8.27 -3.36 21.57
C ALA A 74 9.52 -2.80 22.27
N ASN A 75 9.74 -3.16 23.54
CA ASN A 75 10.87 -2.68 24.35
C ASN A 75 11.06 -1.14 24.32
N GLY A 76 9.95 -0.40 24.23
CA GLY A 76 9.96 1.07 24.19
C GLY A 76 10.14 1.69 22.80
N VAL A 77 10.25 0.89 21.73
CA VAL A 77 10.39 1.38 20.35
C VAL A 77 9.04 1.43 19.64
N PHE A 78 8.66 2.61 19.15
CA PHE A 78 7.36 2.81 18.53
C PHE A 78 7.46 3.63 17.25
N LEU A 79 6.72 3.21 16.22
CA LEU A 79 6.34 4.11 15.13
C LEU A 79 5.17 4.98 15.58
N ARG A 80 5.00 6.13 14.94
CA ARG A 80 3.87 7.02 15.17
C ARG A 80 3.07 7.23 13.90
N VAL A 81 1.77 7.01 14.03
CA VAL A 81 0.76 7.42 13.06
C VAL A 81 -0.22 8.32 13.78
N PRO A 82 -1.09 9.06 13.06
CA PRO A 82 -2.08 9.92 13.70
C PRO A 82 -2.82 9.21 14.83
N TYR A 83 -2.80 9.83 16.02
CA TYR A 83 -3.54 9.40 17.22
C TYR A 83 -3.15 8.04 17.82
N ARG A 84 -2.14 7.32 17.30
CA ARG A 84 -1.75 5.98 17.80
C ARG A 84 -0.27 5.69 17.68
N ARG A 85 0.32 5.08 18.71
CA ARG A 85 1.65 4.49 18.62
C ARG A 85 1.55 3.05 18.14
N VAL A 86 2.53 2.62 17.38
CA VAL A 86 2.59 1.30 16.77
C VAL A 86 3.86 0.60 17.29
N PRO A 87 3.73 -0.56 17.95
CA PRO A 87 4.89 -1.27 18.48
C PRO A 87 5.79 -1.79 17.36
N VAL A 88 7.10 -1.58 17.52
CA VAL A 88 8.14 -2.18 16.69
C VAL A 88 8.73 -3.36 17.44
N ILE A 89 8.51 -4.56 16.93
CA ILE A 89 9.00 -5.81 17.52
C ILE A 89 10.22 -6.26 16.70
N GLU A 90 11.36 -6.41 17.35
CA GLU A 90 12.52 -7.04 16.72
C GLU A 90 12.34 -8.55 16.69
N VAL A 91 12.56 -9.15 15.53
CA VAL A 91 12.41 -10.59 15.30
C VAL A 91 13.68 -11.14 14.68
N GLY A 92 14.13 -12.28 15.19
CA GLY A 92 15.43 -12.88 14.87
C GLY A 92 15.35 -14.09 13.93
N SER A 93 14.14 -14.52 13.53
CA SER A 93 13.94 -15.64 12.61
C SER A 93 12.63 -15.56 11.82
N ILE A 94 12.54 -16.33 10.73
CA ILE A 94 11.31 -16.51 9.94
C ILE A 94 10.22 -17.21 10.79
N GLU A 95 10.61 -18.17 11.62
CA GLU A 95 9.71 -18.90 12.50
C GLU A 95 9.04 -17.97 13.50
N GLU A 96 9.79 -17.00 14.04
CA GLU A 96 9.25 -15.98 14.94
C GLU A 96 8.27 -15.04 14.23
N VAL A 97 8.58 -14.60 13.00
CA VAL A 97 7.66 -13.81 12.18
C VAL A 97 6.34 -14.56 11.97
N ARG A 98 6.41 -15.83 11.56
CA ARG A 98 5.24 -16.70 11.35
C ARG A 98 4.46 -16.92 12.66
N ALA A 99 5.16 -17.14 13.77
CA ALA A 99 4.55 -17.30 15.08
C ALA A 99 3.77 -16.05 15.49
N ILE A 100 4.36 -14.87 15.37
CA ILE A 100 3.69 -13.60 15.65
C ILE A 100 2.48 -13.42 14.72
N ALA A 101 2.65 -13.59 13.42
CA ALA A 101 1.56 -13.46 12.45
C ALA A 101 0.38 -14.39 12.74
N SER A 102 0.65 -15.63 13.19
CA SER A 102 -0.40 -16.59 13.57
C SER A 102 -1.07 -16.27 14.92
N SER A 103 -0.36 -15.58 15.81
CA SER A 103 -0.83 -15.21 17.15
C SER A 103 -1.70 -13.95 17.13
N VAL A 104 -1.45 -13.04 16.17
CA VAL A 104 -2.22 -11.81 16.05
C VAL A 104 -3.56 -12.13 15.41
N LYS A 105 -4.58 -12.21 16.26
CA LYS A 105 -5.98 -12.36 15.85
C LYS A 105 -6.77 -11.16 16.30
N SER A 106 -7.61 -10.64 15.42
CA SER A 106 -8.61 -9.67 15.82
C SER A 106 -9.62 -10.32 16.77
N GLY A 107 -10.05 -9.58 17.79
CA GLY A 107 -11.20 -9.97 18.62
C GLY A 107 -12.53 -9.92 17.86
N ASP A 108 -12.57 -9.17 16.74
CA ASP A 108 -13.68 -9.15 15.79
C ASP A 108 -13.33 -10.00 14.55
N PRO A 109 -14.07 -11.09 14.27
CA PRO A 109 -13.81 -11.96 13.11
C PRO A 109 -14.00 -11.28 11.75
N ASN A 110 -14.65 -10.11 11.71
CA ASN A 110 -14.83 -9.33 10.48
C ASN A 110 -13.60 -8.48 10.14
N VAL A 111 -12.71 -8.23 11.11
CA VAL A 111 -11.49 -7.49 10.87
C VAL A 111 -10.40 -8.46 10.41
N ARG A 112 -10.06 -8.38 9.12
CA ARG A 112 -8.97 -9.15 8.54
C ARG A 112 -7.67 -8.35 8.56
N GLY A 113 -6.59 -9.00 8.99
CA GLY A 113 -5.25 -8.49 8.86
C GLY A 113 -4.67 -8.78 7.49
N VAL A 114 -3.85 -7.84 7.00
CA VAL A 114 -2.95 -8.03 5.85
C VAL A 114 -1.54 -7.63 6.26
N TRP A 115 -0.58 -8.07 5.45
CA TRP A 115 0.83 -7.87 5.65
C TRP A 115 1.42 -7.08 4.48
N ARG A 116 2.46 -6.31 4.76
CA ARG A 116 3.29 -5.66 3.76
C ARG A 116 4.75 -5.75 4.17
N GLY A 117 5.57 -6.36 3.33
CA GLY A 117 7.02 -6.35 3.49
C GLY A 117 7.68 -5.21 2.73
N GLN A 118 8.74 -4.67 3.30
CA GLN A 118 9.64 -3.74 2.63
C GLN A 118 11.08 -4.07 3.01
N SER A 119 11.98 -4.06 2.03
CA SER A 119 13.42 -4.21 2.26
C SER A 119 14.04 -3.06 3.06
N SER A 120 13.32 -1.95 3.21
CA SER A 120 13.73 -0.84 4.06
C SER A 120 12.52 -0.15 4.66
N HIS A 121 12.68 0.31 5.89
CA HIS A 121 11.76 1.25 6.51
C HIS A 121 11.92 2.65 5.87
N TYR A 122 10.82 3.26 5.45
CA TYR A 122 10.77 4.61 4.88
C TYR A 122 9.93 5.52 5.78
N THR A 123 10.45 6.69 6.10
CA THR A 123 9.75 7.72 6.88
C THR A 123 9.13 8.80 5.98
N THR A 124 8.19 9.55 6.53
CA THR A 124 7.55 10.69 5.85
C THR A 124 8.47 11.88 5.61
N GLU A 125 9.66 11.93 6.22
CA GLU A 125 10.67 12.95 5.91
C GLU A 125 11.04 12.94 4.42
N LYS A 126 11.16 11.73 3.83
CA LYS A 126 11.40 11.57 2.39
C LYS A 126 10.23 12.07 1.53
N ALA A 127 9.04 12.18 2.10
CA ALA A 127 7.84 12.72 1.47
C ALA A 127 7.67 14.23 1.74
N GLY A 128 8.65 14.89 2.37
CA GLY A 128 8.65 16.32 2.63
C GLY A 128 8.15 16.73 4.03
N ARG A 129 7.87 15.78 4.93
CA ARG A 129 7.52 16.09 6.32
C ARG A 129 8.67 16.85 6.99
N THR A 130 8.36 18.00 7.58
CA THR A 130 9.34 18.85 8.28
C THR A 130 9.29 18.64 9.79
N LYS A 131 10.40 18.97 10.46
CA LYS A 131 10.48 18.97 11.93
C LYS A 131 9.47 19.91 12.60
N ASP A 132 9.20 21.07 11.97
CA ASP A 132 8.19 22.02 12.43
C ASP A 132 6.80 21.38 12.50
N GLU A 133 6.42 20.67 11.43
CA GLU A 133 5.17 19.92 11.39
C GLU A 133 5.14 18.81 12.44
N LEU A 134 6.23 18.06 12.62
CA LEU A 134 6.30 17.01 13.65
C LEU A 134 6.13 17.58 15.06
N LEU A 135 6.70 18.75 15.38
CA LEU A 135 6.49 19.43 16.66
C LEU A 135 5.03 19.84 16.87
N ARG A 136 4.33 20.29 15.83
CA ARG A 136 2.89 20.64 15.92
C ARG A 136 2.02 19.40 16.07
N LEU A 137 2.29 18.38 15.26
CA LEU A 137 1.48 17.18 15.14
C LEU A 137 1.70 16.22 16.31
N TYR A 138 2.94 15.94 16.67
CA TYR A 138 3.30 14.92 17.67
C TYR A 138 3.95 15.49 18.93
N GLY A 139 4.45 16.73 18.88
CA GLY A 139 5.13 17.36 20.01
C GLY A 139 6.63 17.03 20.12
N ALA A 140 7.21 16.38 19.12
CA ALA A 140 8.62 16.00 19.06
C ALA A 140 9.16 16.12 17.62
N GLU A 141 10.46 16.33 17.46
CA GLU A 141 11.11 16.48 16.14
C GLU A 141 11.61 15.15 15.55
N ASP A 142 11.82 14.15 16.39
CA ASP A 142 12.47 12.86 16.10
C ASP A 142 11.46 11.71 16.03
N VAL A 143 10.30 12.00 15.46
CA VAL A 143 9.19 11.06 15.38
C VAL A 143 9.38 10.10 14.21
N ASP A 144 9.40 8.80 14.51
CA ASP A 144 9.41 7.75 13.50
C ASP A 144 8.02 7.57 12.87
N GLU A 145 7.70 8.38 11.86
CA GLU A 145 6.44 8.36 11.13
C GLU A 145 6.57 7.60 9.79
N PRO A 146 5.91 6.43 9.61
CA PRO A 146 6.11 5.59 8.44
C PRO A 146 5.44 6.17 7.19
N SER A 147 6.11 5.98 6.05
CA SER A 147 5.61 6.32 4.72
C SER A 147 5.24 5.06 3.94
N LEU A 148 3.93 4.85 3.79
CA LEU A 148 3.32 3.84 2.91
C LEU A 148 2.64 4.50 1.70
N LEU A 149 3.27 5.53 1.15
CA LEU A 149 2.79 6.19 -0.07
C LEU A 149 2.83 5.23 -1.27
N PRO A 150 1.74 5.10 -2.03
CA PRO A 150 1.73 4.39 -3.31
C PRO A 150 2.75 4.91 -4.31
N SER A 151 3.09 4.09 -5.31
CA SER A 151 4.05 4.47 -6.35
C SER A 151 3.64 5.74 -7.09
N ALA A 152 2.36 5.93 -7.42
CA ALA A 152 1.89 7.14 -8.09
C ALA A 152 2.08 8.41 -7.24
N ALA A 153 1.76 8.34 -5.95
CA ALA A 153 1.95 9.45 -5.01
C ALA A 153 3.43 9.80 -4.83
N ARG A 154 4.32 8.80 -4.73
CA ARG A 154 5.77 9.02 -4.59
C ARG A 154 6.41 9.69 -5.80
N THR A 155 5.96 9.36 -7.00
CA THR A 155 6.51 9.91 -8.24
C THR A 155 5.81 11.19 -8.70
N GLY A 156 4.82 11.70 -7.94
CA GLY A 156 3.98 12.82 -8.36
C GLY A 156 3.23 12.56 -9.67
N LEU A 157 2.99 11.29 -10.00
CA LEU A 157 2.37 10.92 -11.26
C LEU A 157 0.87 11.09 -11.15
N TYR A 158 0.31 11.92 -12.03
CA TYR A 158 -1.14 12.04 -12.15
C TYR A 158 -1.67 10.85 -12.93
N PHE A 159 -2.21 9.86 -12.21
CA PHE A 159 -2.59 8.56 -12.78
C PHE A 159 -3.50 8.63 -14.03
N PRO A 160 -4.47 9.57 -14.14
CA PRO A 160 -5.25 9.73 -15.36
C PRO A 160 -4.42 9.90 -16.65
N ASP A 161 -3.19 10.41 -16.56
CA ASP A 161 -2.31 10.58 -17.72
C ASP A 161 -1.88 9.25 -18.36
N SER A 162 -1.79 8.17 -17.56
CA SER A 162 -1.40 6.84 -18.03
C SER A 162 -2.58 5.89 -18.18
N PHE A 163 -3.70 6.16 -17.49
CA PHE A 163 -4.83 5.24 -17.44
C PHE A 163 -5.49 5.04 -18.80
N SER A 164 -5.61 6.07 -19.65
CA SER A 164 -6.26 5.94 -20.96
C SER A 164 -5.53 4.96 -21.88
N ALA A 165 -4.19 4.99 -21.89
CA ALA A 165 -3.40 4.03 -22.66
C ALA A 165 -3.46 2.64 -22.04
N TRP A 166 -3.49 2.56 -20.71
CA TRP A 166 -3.63 1.29 -19.99
C TRP A 166 -5.00 0.64 -20.24
N SER A 167 -6.09 1.39 -20.13
CA SER A 167 -7.45 0.89 -20.38
C SER A 167 -7.63 0.44 -21.82
N ALA A 168 -6.98 1.10 -22.80
CA ALA A 168 -7.01 0.61 -24.18
C ALA A 168 -6.35 -0.78 -24.33
N LEU A 169 -5.26 -1.07 -23.60
CA LEU A 169 -4.65 -2.40 -23.58
C LEU A 169 -5.54 -3.43 -22.87
N LEU A 170 -6.17 -3.04 -21.76
CA LEU A 170 -7.13 -3.89 -21.06
C LEU A 170 -8.35 -4.20 -21.94
N ASP A 171 -8.88 -3.23 -22.68
CA ASP A 171 -9.99 -3.44 -23.62
C ASP A 171 -9.63 -4.45 -24.70
N LEU A 172 -8.42 -4.37 -25.27
CA LEU A 172 -7.90 -5.35 -26.22
C LEU A 172 -7.83 -6.76 -25.59
N TYR A 173 -7.28 -6.87 -24.38
CA TYR A 173 -7.17 -8.13 -23.65
C TYR A 173 -8.53 -8.77 -23.36
N VAL A 174 -9.52 -7.96 -22.97
CA VAL A 174 -10.90 -8.41 -22.73
C VAL A 174 -11.57 -8.84 -24.04
N HIS A 175 -11.36 -8.09 -25.12
CA HIS A 175 -11.94 -8.38 -26.43
C HIS A 175 -11.43 -9.69 -27.04
N GLU A 176 -10.16 -10.01 -26.88
CA GLU A 176 -9.59 -11.29 -27.33
C GLU A 176 -10.28 -12.48 -26.63
N ARG A 177 -10.48 -12.41 -25.31
CA ARG A 177 -11.23 -13.42 -24.53
C ARG A 177 -12.72 -13.45 -24.79
N ALA A 178 -13.29 -12.34 -25.24
CA ALA A 178 -14.70 -12.28 -25.61
C ALA A 178 -14.96 -13.06 -26.90
N ARG A 179 -13.99 -13.12 -27.83
CA ARG A 179 -14.11 -13.85 -29.10
C ARG A 179 -14.01 -15.36 -28.93
N GLU A 180 -13.29 -15.82 -27.92
CA GLU A 180 -13.08 -17.25 -27.66
C GLU A 180 -14.34 -17.95 -27.10
N HIS A 181 -15.33 -17.21 -26.60
CA HIS A 181 -16.46 -17.80 -25.87
C HIS A 181 -17.81 -17.08 -26.07
N SER A 182 -18.91 -17.84 -25.95
CA SER A 182 -20.30 -17.38 -26.14
C SER A 182 -20.83 -16.36 -25.10
N ASN A 183 -20.08 -16.04 -24.05
CA ASN A 183 -20.50 -15.13 -22.97
C ASN A 183 -20.04 -13.68 -23.18
N GLN A 184 -20.21 -13.14 -24.37
CA GLN A 184 -19.80 -11.77 -24.72
C GLN A 184 -20.49 -10.70 -23.84
N ARG A 185 -21.75 -10.92 -23.46
CA ARG A 185 -22.53 -9.97 -22.65
C ARG A 185 -21.96 -9.72 -21.26
N GLU A 186 -21.40 -10.75 -20.60
CA GLU A 186 -20.79 -10.59 -19.27
C GLU A 186 -19.55 -9.68 -19.33
N LEU A 187 -18.68 -9.86 -20.33
CA LEU A 187 -17.49 -9.01 -20.49
C LEU A 187 -17.85 -7.58 -20.86
N LEU A 188 -18.83 -7.40 -21.75
CA LEU A 188 -19.33 -6.06 -22.07
C LEU A 188 -19.91 -5.36 -20.84
N ASN A 189 -20.67 -6.07 -20.00
CA ASN A 189 -21.15 -5.52 -18.74
C ASN A 189 -20.00 -5.17 -17.79
N PHE A 190 -18.96 -6.01 -17.74
CA PHE A 190 -17.79 -5.75 -16.91
C PHE A 190 -17.03 -4.50 -17.34
N VAL A 191 -16.70 -4.35 -18.64
CA VAL A 191 -15.99 -3.18 -19.19
C VAL A 191 -16.74 -1.87 -18.89
N ASN A 192 -18.07 -1.91 -18.85
CA ASN A 192 -18.92 -0.76 -18.51
C ASN A 192 -19.17 -0.59 -17.00
N SER A 193 -18.50 -1.36 -16.13
CA SER A 193 -18.69 -1.32 -14.68
C SER A 193 -17.55 -0.61 -13.96
N TYR A 194 -17.82 -0.10 -12.76
CA TYR A 194 -16.77 0.48 -11.91
C TYR A 194 -15.69 -0.55 -11.52
N ARG A 195 -16.06 -1.83 -11.44
CA ARG A 195 -15.12 -2.94 -11.19
C ARG A 195 -14.02 -3.04 -12.24
N TYR A 196 -14.30 -2.73 -13.50
CA TYR A 196 -13.27 -2.71 -14.54
C TYR A 196 -12.19 -1.68 -14.26
N ARG A 197 -12.60 -0.51 -13.77
CA ARG A 197 -11.66 0.55 -13.38
C ARG A 197 -10.77 0.08 -12.21
N MET A 198 -11.38 -0.48 -11.17
CA MET A 198 -10.68 -1.04 -10.01
C MET A 198 -9.70 -2.16 -10.39
N TRP A 199 -10.15 -3.10 -11.23
CA TRP A 199 -9.29 -4.14 -11.78
C TRP A 199 -8.13 -3.56 -12.59
N GLY A 200 -8.37 -2.50 -13.36
CA GLY A 200 -7.32 -1.79 -14.08
C GLY A 200 -6.26 -1.18 -13.15
N PHE A 201 -6.64 -0.60 -12.02
CA PHE A 201 -5.68 -0.11 -11.03
C PHE A 201 -4.89 -1.22 -10.34
N ALA A 202 -5.58 -2.30 -9.96
CA ALA A 202 -4.96 -3.43 -9.29
C ALA A 202 -3.95 -4.12 -10.21
N THR A 203 -4.33 -4.39 -11.47
CA THR A 203 -3.42 -4.96 -12.47
C THR A 203 -2.27 -4.02 -12.82
N ALA A 204 -2.51 -2.70 -12.91
CA ALA A 204 -1.42 -1.74 -13.10
C ALA A 204 -0.34 -1.90 -12.01
N GLN A 205 -0.77 -1.95 -10.75
CA GLN A 205 0.10 -2.10 -9.59
C GLN A 205 0.92 -3.41 -9.65
N HIS A 206 0.26 -4.55 -9.82
CA HIS A 206 0.91 -5.88 -9.82
C HIS A 206 1.90 -6.07 -10.98
N TYR A 207 1.70 -5.33 -12.07
CA TYR A 207 2.55 -5.39 -13.26
C TYR A 207 3.53 -4.23 -13.38
N GLY A 208 3.68 -3.40 -12.34
CA GLY A 208 4.75 -2.41 -12.21
C GLY A 208 4.45 -1.02 -12.74
N LEU A 209 3.23 -0.78 -13.19
CA LEU A 209 2.80 0.56 -13.50
C LEU A 209 2.59 1.36 -12.21
N PRO A 210 2.96 2.65 -12.19
CA PRO A 210 2.63 3.54 -11.09
C PRO A 210 1.12 3.49 -10.80
N SER A 211 0.75 3.19 -9.57
CA SER A 211 -0.64 3.01 -9.15
C SER A 211 -0.91 3.77 -7.86
N VAL A 212 -2.18 4.09 -7.65
CA VAL A 212 -2.70 4.67 -6.42
C VAL A 212 -2.93 3.63 -5.33
N GLY A 213 -2.76 2.34 -5.66
CA GLY A 213 -2.88 1.26 -4.70
C GLY A 213 -1.56 0.88 -4.03
N LEU A 214 -1.69 0.10 -2.96
CA LEU A 214 -0.58 -0.38 -2.16
C LEU A 214 -0.56 -1.92 -2.16
N ASP A 215 0.61 -2.52 -2.40
CA ASP A 215 0.76 -3.97 -2.36
C ASP A 215 0.63 -4.46 -0.93
N VAL A 216 -0.42 -5.20 -0.64
CA VAL A 216 -0.62 -5.89 0.63
C VAL A 216 -1.12 -7.30 0.35
N THR A 217 -0.86 -8.22 1.27
CA THR A 217 -1.13 -9.66 1.09
C THR A 217 -1.70 -10.25 2.37
N HIS A 218 -2.53 -11.28 2.25
CA HIS A 218 -2.96 -12.05 3.43
C HIS A 218 -1.92 -13.07 3.90
N GLU A 219 -0.87 -13.31 3.11
CA GLU A 219 0.14 -14.32 3.40
C GLU A 219 1.43 -13.70 3.92
N ILE A 220 1.83 -14.10 5.13
CA ILE A 220 3.05 -13.60 5.75
C ILE A 220 4.30 -13.96 4.96
N ASP A 221 4.32 -15.11 4.27
CA ASP A 221 5.47 -15.55 3.48
C ASP A 221 5.67 -14.68 2.23
N VAL A 222 4.58 -14.20 1.61
CA VAL A 222 4.67 -13.20 0.54
C VAL A 222 5.27 -11.90 1.07
N ALA A 223 4.82 -11.42 2.25
CA ALA A 223 5.38 -10.23 2.86
C ALA A 223 6.87 -10.42 3.25
N LEU A 224 7.25 -11.58 3.77
CA LEU A 224 8.64 -11.95 4.02
C LEU A 224 9.47 -11.90 2.74
N PHE A 225 8.96 -12.41 1.63
CA PHE A 225 9.65 -12.34 0.35
C PHE A 225 9.97 -10.88 -0.04
N PHE A 226 8.99 -9.97 0.01
CA PHE A 226 9.20 -8.55 -0.29
C PHE A 226 10.07 -7.82 0.73
N ALA A 227 10.08 -8.24 1.99
CA ALA A 227 10.97 -7.68 3.01
C ALA A 227 12.42 -8.15 2.81
N LEU A 228 12.63 -9.38 2.36
CA LEU A 228 13.96 -9.98 2.25
C LEU A 228 14.62 -9.77 0.88
N HIS A 229 13.94 -9.12 -0.06
CA HIS A 229 14.45 -8.85 -1.39
C HIS A 229 14.31 -7.40 -1.80
N THR A 230 15.32 -6.87 -2.49
CA THR A 230 15.27 -5.63 -3.25
C THR A 230 15.02 -5.97 -4.72
N PHE A 231 14.42 -5.02 -5.44
CA PHE A 231 14.04 -5.20 -6.85
C PHE A 231 14.61 -4.05 -7.66
N GLU A 232 15.36 -4.39 -8.71
CA GLU A 232 15.88 -3.43 -9.67
C GLU A 232 15.33 -3.72 -11.05
N THR A 233 14.75 -2.71 -11.68
CA THR A 233 14.19 -2.81 -13.04
C THR A 233 15.14 -2.13 -14.02
N ASN A 234 15.56 -2.85 -15.04
CA ASN A 234 16.39 -2.29 -16.10
C ASN A 234 15.55 -1.53 -17.15
N ILE A 235 16.21 -0.94 -18.16
CA ILE A 235 15.54 -0.17 -19.22
C ILE A 235 14.59 -1.00 -20.09
N GLU A 236 14.76 -2.31 -20.14
CA GLU A 236 13.86 -3.22 -20.86
C GLU A 236 12.65 -3.67 -20.02
N GLY A 237 12.56 -3.29 -18.74
CA GLY A 237 11.51 -3.72 -17.81
C GLY A 237 11.79 -5.05 -17.11
N ILE A 238 12.99 -5.62 -17.30
CA ILE A 238 13.42 -6.84 -16.62
C ILE A 238 13.71 -6.50 -15.17
N ILE A 239 13.10 -7.24 -14.24
CA ILE A 239 13.39 -7.15 -12.82
C ILE A 239 14.45 -8.18 -12.44
N THR A 240 15.44 -7.71 -11.69
CA THR A 240 16.31 -8.57 -10.89
C THR A 240 15.88 -8.46 -9.44
N ALA A 241 15.60 -9.60 -8.80
CA ALA A 241 15.38 -9.67 -7.36
C ALA A 241 16.69 -10.11 -6.69
N THR A 242 17.18 -9.31 -5.75
CA THR A 242 18.39 -9.62 -4.97
C THR A 242 18.06 -9.64 -3.49
N ARG A 243 18.81 -10.39 -2.69
CA ARG A 243 18.62 -10.41 -1.24
C ARG A 243 18.94 -9.03 -0.67
N ALA A 244 18.12 -8.59 0.29
CA ALA A 244 18.39 -7.39 1.07
C ALA A 244 19.79 -7.49 1.71
N ALA A 245 20.56 -6.42 1.62
CA ALA A 245 21.91 -6.34 2.16
C ALA A 245 21.90 -6.23 3.68
N PRO A 246 23.00 -6.59 4.38
CA PRO A 246 23.07 -6.46 5.84
C PRO A 246 22.90 -5.03 6.37
N SER A 247 23.12 -4.02 5.51
CA SER A 247 22.91 -2.60 5.82
C SER A 247 21.46 -2.14 5.68
N ASP A 248 20.62 -2.96 5.05
CA ASP A 248 19.20 -2.65 4.87
C ASP A 248 18.47 -2.83 6.20
N ALA A 249 17.29 -2.20 6.32
CA ALA A 249 16.44 -2.28 7.50
C ALA A 249 15.08 -2.90 7.14
N PRO A 250 15.04 -4.19 6.78
CA PRO A 250 13.83 -4.83 6.33
C PRO A 250 12.79 -4.91 7.44
N ILE A 251 11.54 -4.67 7.06
CA ILE A 251 10.43 -4.49 7.96
C ILE A 251 9.16 -5.09 7.36
N ILE A 252 8.34 -5.70 8.22
CA ILE A 252 7.00 -6.17 7.87
C ILE A 252 5.99 -5.39 8.70
N TYR A 253 5.01 -4.78 8.03
CA TYR A 253 3.88 -4.15 8.70
C TYR A 253 2.70 -5.11 8.72
N GLY A 254 2.07 -5.25 9.89
CA GLY A 254 0.72 -5.77 10.02
C GLY A 254 -0.26 -4.62 9.93
N LEU A 255 -1.18 -4.69 8.97
CA LEU A 255 -2.24 -3.69 8.74
C LEU A 255 -3.61 -4.31 8.96
N GLY A 256 -4.55 -3.53 9.50
CA GLY A 256 -5.91 -4.01 9.78
C GLY A 256 -6.91 -2.89 9.96
N GLY A 257 -8.16 -3.28 10.22
CA GLY A 257 -9.27 -2.34 10.39
C GLY A 257 -9.61 -1.58 9.10
N PHE A 258 -9.46 -2.24 7.95
CA PHE A 258 -9.93 -1.73 6.67
C PHE A 258 -11.45 -1.89 6.58
N SER A 259 -12.11 -0.91 5.98
CA SER A 259 -13.50 -1.05 5.53
C SER A 259 -13.57 -1.84 4.22
N ASP A 260 -14.77 -2.36 3.90
CA ASP A 260 -15.05 -3.08 2.64
C ASP A 260 -14.78 -2.25 1.37
N HIS A 261 -14.64 -0.93 1.50
CA HIS A 261 -14.36 0.00 0.41
C HIS A 261 -12.87 0.33 0.23
N GLU A 262 -12.04 -0.01 1.22
CA GLU A 262 -10.61 0.32 1.23
C GLU A 262 -9.74 -0.82 0.71
N LEU A 263 -10.16 -2.07 0.91
CA LEU A 263 -9.35 -3.24 0.64
C LEU A 263 -10.14 -4.30 -0.12
N PHE A 264 -9.70 -4.63 -1.32
CA PHE A 264 -10.39 -5.56 -2.21
C PHE A 264 -9.53 -6.80 -2.49
N GLU A 265 -10.16 -7.97 -2.45
CA GLU A 265 -9.54 -9.19 -2.96
C GLU A 265 -9.43 -9.12 -4.49
N ASP A 266 -8.22 -9.25 -5.04
CA ASP A 266 -7.98 -9.17 -6.48
C ASP A 266 -8.85 -10.15 -7.27
N GLU A 267 -9.07 -11.36 -6.73
CA GLU A 267 -9.93 -12.38 -7.33
C GLU A 267 -11.42 -11.99 -7.42
N LYS A 268 -11.84 -11.00 -6.64
CA LYS A 268 -13.21 -10.46 -6.65
C LYS A 268 -13.34 -9.23 -7.54
N LEU A 269 -12.25 -8.66 -8.07
CA LEU A 269 -12.32 -7.46 -8.90
C LEU A 269 -12.81 -7.76 -10.32
N ALA A 270 -12.48 -8.91 -10.90
CA ALA A 270 -12.84 -9.24 -12.28
C ALA A 270 -13.54 -10.62 -12.42
N PRO A 271 -14.22 -10.88 -13.55
CA PRO A 271 -14.67 -12.22 -13.92
C PRO A 271 -13.51 -13.23 -13.90
N LYS A 272 -13.79 -14.49 -13.53
CA LYS A 272 -12.76 -15.55 -13.34
C LYS A 272 -11.78 -15.68 -14.51
N ARG A 273 -12.24 -15.50 -15.74
CA ARG A 273 -11.43 -15.59 -16.98
C ARG A 273 -10.49 -14.41 -17.24
N LEU A 274 -10.62 -13.34 -16.47
CA LEU A 274 -9.75 -12.16 -16.52
C LEU A 274 -8.81 -12.10 -15.30
N LEU A 275 -8.87 -13.09 -14.41
CA LEU A 275 -7.98 -13.14 -13.25
C LEU A 275 -6.56 -13.45 -13.70
N CYS A 276 -5.65 -12.57 -13.29
CA CYS A 276 -4.24 -12.67 -13.64
C CYS A 276 -3.51 -13.66 -12.71
N THR A 277 -2.47 -14.33 -13.22
CA THR A 277 -1.73 -15.33 -12.44
C THR A 277 -0.93 -14.69 -11.30
N ARG A 278 -0.28 -13.55 -11.55
CA ARG A 278 0.62 -12.91 -10.58
C ARG A 278 -0.05 -12.43 -9.28
N PRO A 279 -1.16 -11.67 -9.30
CA PRO A 279 -1.84 -11.26 -8.07
C PRO A 279 -2.25 -12.47 -7.21
N ARG A 280 -2.69 -13.56 -7.87
CA ARG A 280 -3.01 -14.82 -7.19
C ARG A 280 -1.77 -15.48 -6.56
N ALA A 281 -0.64 -15.51 -7.26
CA ALA A 281 0.61 -16.07 -6.73
C ALA A 281 1.13 -15.30 -5.51
N GLN A 282 0.77 -14.03 -5.38
CA GLN A 282 1.13 -13.15 -4.26
C GLN A 282 0.05 -13.05 -3.19
N SER A 283 -1.07 -13.78 -3.35
CA SER A 283 -2.28 -13.64 -2.51
C SER A 283 -2.62 -12.17 -2.25
N ALA A 284 -2.55 -11.40 -3.33
CA ALA A 284 -2.52 -9.96 -3.29
C ALA A 284 -3.91 -9.38 -3.07
N MET A 285 -3.90 -8.21 -2.46
CA MET A 285 -5.08 -7.39 -2.21
C MET A 285 -4.83 -6.00 -2.75
N PHE A 286 -5.89 -5.37 -3.24
CA PHE A 286 -5.84 -4.01 -3.75
C PHE A 286 -6.35 -3.04 -2.68
N PHE A 287 -5.43 -2.25 -2.11
CA PHE A 287 -5.78 -1.09 -1.29
C PHE A 287 -6.12 0.11 -2.17
N SER A 288 -7.30 0.70 -2.02
CA SER A 288 -7.84 1.66 -3.01
C SER A 288 -7.72 3.13 -2.62
N THR A 289 -7.41 3.46 -1.36
CA THR A 289 -7.50 4.83 -0.83
C THR A 289 -6.15 5.54 -0.69
N GLY A 290 -5.15 5.16 -1.49
CA GLY A 290 -3.83 5.80 -1.54
C GLY A 290 -3.75 7.08 -2.41
N TRP A 291 -4.87 7.78 -2.58
CA TRP A 291 -5.01 8.99 -3.40
C TRP A 291 -5.86 10.04 -2.67
N GLY A 292 -6.05 11.23 -3.24
CA GLY A 292 -6.92 12.26 -2.65
C GLY A 292 -6.24 13.03 -1.52
N HIS A 293 -6.98 13.34 -0.45
CA HIS A 293 -6.47 14.18 0.64
C HIS A 293 -5.57 13.44 1.64
N ALA A 294 -5.68 12.11 1.75
CA ALA A 294 -4.85 11.30 2.66
C ALA A 294 -4.10 10.20 1.90
N PRO A 295 -3.08 10.53 1.09
CA PRO A 295 -2.35 9.55 0.29
C PRO A 295 -1.59 8.51 1.13
N ASN A 296 -1.28 8.81 2.41
CA ASN A 296 -0.63 7.87 3.34
C ASN A 296 -1.63 7.13 4.25
N ASN A 297 -2.91 7.05 3.87
CA ASN A 297 -3.95 6.44 4.70
C ASN A 297 -3.65 4.98 5.10
N ALA A 298 -2.93 4.22 4.26
CA ALA A 298 -2.49 2.87 4.61
C ALA A 298 -1.62 2.81 5.87
N ALA A 299 -0.76 3.80 6.10
CA ALA A 299 0.06 3.86 7.31
C ALA A 299 -0.82 3.96 8.58
N GLN A 300 -1.97 4.65 8.50
CA GLN A 300 -2.95 4.69 9.60
C GLN A 300 -3.61 3.35 9.91
N ARG A 301 -3.36 2.30 9.12
CA ARG A 301 -3.90 0.96 9.34
C ARG A 301 -2.89 0.03 10.00
N ILE A 302 -1.64 0.46 10.17
CA ILE A 302 -0.61 -0.33 10.83
C ILE A 302 -1.00 -0.52 12.31
N TYR A 303 -0.93 -1.77 12.78
CA TYR A 303 -1.12 -2.15 14.18
C TYR A 303 0.14 -2.77 14.81
N VAL A 304 1.09 -3.23 14.00
CA VAL A 304 2.41 -3.74 14.43
C VAL A 304 3.42 -3.57 13.31
N ALA A 305 4.69 -3.39 13.67
CA ALA A 305 5.80 -3.50 12.74
C ALA A 305 6.81 -4.53 13.28
N LEU A 306 7.31 -5.39 12.39
CA LEU A 306 8.29 -6.43 12.70
C LEU A 306 9.60 -6.07 12.00
N LYS A 307 10.62 -5.73 12.77
CA LYS A 307 11.96 -5.41 12.28
C LYS A 307 12.79 -6.69 12.20
N LEU A 308 13.23 -7.06 11.00
CA LEU A 308 13.90 -8.35 10.77
C LEU A 308 15.40 -8.22 11.05
N VAL A 309 15.84 -8.63 12.24
CA VAL A 309 17.24 -8.51 12.69
C VAL A 309 18.01 -9.77 12.31
N GLY A 310 19.21 -9.61 11.73
CA GLY A 310 20.06 -10.74 11.29
C GLY A 310 19.53 -11.45 10.03
N HIS A 311 18.65 -10.78 9.28
CA HIS A 311 17.92 -11.32 8.13
C HIS A 311 18.83 -11.84 7.00
N GLU A 312 20.07 -11.36 6.91
CA GLU A 312 21.07 -11.77 5.92
C GLU A 312 21.47 -13.24 6.05
N THR A 313 21.28 -13.83 7.25
CA THR A 313 21.58 -15.24 7.51
C THR A 313 20.38 -16.16 7.34
N TRP A 314 19.17 -15.60 7.18
CA TRP A 314 17.95 -16.37 7.11
C TRP A 314 17.81 -17.08 5.76
N LYS A 315 17.42 -18.35 5.79
CA LYS A 315 17.11 -19.13 4.59
C LYS A 315 15.63 -18.99 4.26
N PHE A 316 15.33 -18.55 3.05
CA PHE A 316 13.96 -18.41 2.55
C PHE A 316 13.80 -19.26 1.30
N ASP A 317 12.88 -20.21 1.33
CA ASP A 317 12.84 -21.33 0.38
C ASP A 317 12.17 -20.99 -0.97
N PHE A 318 11.61 -19.80 -1.12
CA PHE A 318 10.91 -19.40 -2.33
C PHE A 318 11.77 -18.52 -3.24
N GLU A 319 12.02 -19.04 -4.44
CA GLU A 319 12.63 -18.29 -5.53
C GLU A 319 11.70 -17.20 -6.07
N PRO A 320 12.22 -16.13 -6.68
CA PRO A 320 11.39 -15.04 -7.22
C PRO A 320 10.30 -15.49 -8.19
N SER A 321 10.55 -16.53 -8.99
CA SER A 321 9.58 -17.08 -9.95
C SER A 321 8.32 -17.66 -9.28
N HIS A 322 8.38 -17.95 -7.97
CA HIS A 322 7.21 -18.40 -7.22
C HIS A 322 6.16 -17.29 -7.10
N TYR A 323 6.59 -16.05 -6.82
CA TYR A 323 5.71 -14.88 -6.66
C TYR A 323 5.60 -14.03 -7.93
N PHE A 324 6.52 -14.20 -8.88
CA PHE A 324 6.51 -13.55 -10.19
C PHE A 324 6.53 -14.62 -11.28
N PRO A 325 5.37 -15.21 -11.60
CA PRO A 325 5.29 -16.26 -12.61
C PRO A 325 5.85 -15.78 -13.96
N ARG A 326 6.54 -16.69 -14.66
CA ARG A 326 7.12 -16.41 -15.98
C ARG A 326 6.03 -16.18 -17.02
N SER A 327 6.38 -15.54 -18.13
CA SER A 327 5.44 -15.24 -19.22
C SER A 327 4.74 -16.48 -19.79
N GLN A 328 5.35 -17.66 -19.73
CA GLN A 328 4.72 -18.92 -20.14
C GLN A 328 3.54 -19.34 -19.24
N ASP A 329 3.56 -18.93 -17.95
CA ASP A 329 2.61 -19.32 -16.90
C ASP A 329 1.67 -18.14 -16.51
N ASP A 330 1.97 -16.94 -16.98
CA ASP A 330 1.20 -15.71 -16.78
C ASP A 330 0.69 -15.17 -18.13
N GLU A 331 -0.55 -15.53 -18.44
CA GLU A 331 -1.18 -15.19 -19.70
C GLU A 331 -1.32 -13.67 -19.91
N PHE A 332 -1.57 -12.91 -18.84
CA PHE A 332 -1.66 -11.45 -18.93
C PHE A 332 -0.28 -10.84 -19.17
N LEU A 333 0.76 -11.32 -18.48
CA LEU A 333 2.13 -10.90 -18.76
C LEU A 333 2.51 -11.16 -20.21
N ARG A 334 2.24 -12.36 -20.72
CA ARG A 334 2.52 -12.73 -22.11
C ARG A 334 1.86 -11.77 -23.08
N PHE A 335 0.57 -11.50 -22.89
CA PHE A 335 -0.16 -10.52 -23.69
C PHE A 335 0.53 -9.15 -23.68
N LEU A 336 0.94 -8.64 -22.51
CA LEU A 336 1.62 -7.34 -22.42
C LEU A 336 2.96 -7.32 -23.17
N LEU A 337 3.75 -8.40 -23.07
CA LEU A 337 5.03 -8.52 -23.77
C LEU A 337 4.85 -8.65 -25.29
N GLU A 338 3.85 -9.40 -25.75
CA GLU A 338 3.49 -9.49 -27.17
C GLU A 338 3.06 -8.12 -27.70
N ARG A 339 2.17 -7.41 -27.00
CA ARG A 339 1.74 -6.05 -27.37
C ARG A 339 2.89 -5.04 -27.36
N LYS A 340 3.88 -5.20 -26.46
CA LYS A 340 5.11 -4.39 -26.48
C LYS A 340 5.90 -4.61 -27.78
N SER A 341 5.91 -5.83 -28.30
CA SER A 341 6.60 -6.14 -29.57
C SER A 341 5.85 -5.60 -30.79
N GLU A 342 4.52 -5.61 -30.78
CA GLU A 342 3.68 -5.27 -31.95
C GLU A 342 3.31 -3.78 -32.03
N LEU A 343 2.88 -3.18 -30.92
CA LEU A 343 2.29 -1.84 -30.91
C LEU A 343 3.37 -0.75 -30.79
N LYS A 344 3.79 -0.14 -31.91
CA LYS A 344 4.85 0.88 -31.94
C LYS A 344 4.41 2.30 -31.56
N LEU A 345 3.25 2.46 -30.92
CA LEU A 345 2.77 3.76 -30.47
C LEU A 345 3.62 4.25 -29.28
N PRO A 346 4.20 5.48 -29.30
CA PRO A 346 5.11 5.95 -28.26
C PRO A 346 4.52 5.90 -26.84
N ILE A 347 3.24 6.25 -26.69
CA ILE A 347 2.55 6.22 -25.39
C ILE A 347 2.43 4.80 -24.82
N VAL A 348 2.15 3.82 -25.68
CA VAL A 348 2.05 2.40 -25.31
C VAL A 348 3.44 1.84 -25.00
N GLN A 349 4.45 2.21 -25.78
CA GLN A 349 5.84 1.79 -25.54
C GLN A 349 6.38 2.32 -24.20
N ASN A 350 6.11 3.59 -23.87
CA ASN A 350 6.48 4.18 -22.58
C ASN A 350 5.74 3.52 -21.40
N LEU A 351 4.50 3.11 -21.61
CA LEU A 351 3.75 2.35 -20.60
C LEU A 351 4.37 0.95 -20.41
N LEU A 352 4.58 0.22 -21.50
CA LEU A 352 5.05 -1.17 -21.49
C LEU A 352 6.55 -1.32 -21.18
N SER A 353 7.34 -0.24 -21.26
CA SER A 353 8.73 -0.24 -20.77
C SER A 353 8.80 -0.35 -19.25
N LYS A 354 7.73 0.03 -18.54
CA LYS A 354 7.64 -0.02 -17.08
C LYS A 354 7.09 -1.35 -16.56
N ILE A 355 6.65 -2.25 -17.45
CA ILE A 355 6.07 -3.53 -17.03
C ILE A 355 7.17 -4.42 -16.45
N TYR A 356 6.87 -4.92 -15.27
CA TYR A 356 7.70 -5.78 -14.46
C TYR A 356 7.62 -7.24 -14.93
N TYR A 357 8.78 -7.85 -15.19
CA TYR A 357 8.87 -9.30 -15.35
C TYR A 357 10.22 -9.87 -14.91
N ILE A 358 10.19 -11.09 -14.39
CA ILE A 358 11.38 -11.88 -14.05
C ILE A 358 11.52 -12.95 -15.13
N PRO A 359 12.66 -13.05 -15.84
CA PRO A 359 12.87 -14.00 -16.95
C PRO A 359 12.72 -15.48 -16.59
#